data_AF-A0A7R6WJH8-F1
#
_entry.id   AF-A0A7R6WJH8-F1
#
_cell.length_a   1.000
_cell.length_b   1.000
_cell.length_c   1.000
_cell.angle_alpha   90.00
_cell.angle_beta   90.00
_cell.angle_gamma   90.00
#
_symmetry.space_group_name_H-M   'P 1'
#
loop_
_entity.id
_entity.type
_entity.pdbx_description
1 polymer ?
#
loop_
_entity_poly.entity_id
_entity_poly.type
_entity_poly.pdbx_seq_one_letter_code
_entity_poly.pdbx_strand_id
1 'polypeptide(L)'
;MSQNTYDSDFFRERSGEIRIAKEILGHVFEYFKPESVVDLGTATGSWLLAAKQMGVARVNGIDGPWVPAEQRLISEAEFVLGDLEDSIPDLGRFDLAICTEVLEHISAPASVRAVEWLCRSAPVVLFSAAIPSQGGTHHINEAWQSHWSALFKQQGYEPFDLIRPRIWSDSSLPFWYRQNILIMADDQAADRLGLGSPSTMLDCVHPDLYLDRLRMIDGLRRRAFKAKFRSFMRRLTRSPRE
;
A
#
# COMPACT_ATOMS: atom_id res chain seq x y z
N MET A 1 24.46 -5.88 9.00
CA MET A 1 24.55 -5.43 7.60
C MET A 1 23.32 -5.95 6.88
N SER A 2 22.24 -5.17 6.88
CA SER A 2 21.02 -5.50 6.12
C SER A 2 21.36 -5.42 4.64
N GLN A 3 21.08 -6.51 3.91
CA GLN A 3 21.10 -6.46 2.46
C GLN A 3 20.07 -5.42 2.01
N ASN A 4 20.46 -4.53 1.11
CA ASN A 4 19.65 -3.40 0.66
C ASN A 4 18.51 -3.95 -0.22
N THR A 5 17.37 -4.27 0.41
CA THR A 5 16.21 -4.91 -0.23
C THR A 5 15.47 -3.98 -1.20
N TYR A 6 15.74 -2.68 -1.13
CA TYR A 6 15.24 -1.67 -2.06
C TYR A 6 16.38 -1.17 -2.94
N ASP A 7 16.31 -1.46 -4.24
CA ASP A 7 17.29 -1.02 -5.23
C ASP A 7 16.80 0.20 -6.02
N SER A 8 17.63 0.71 -6.92
CA SER A 8 17.29 1.87 -7.75
C SER A 8 16.08 1.63 -8.65
N ASP A 9 15.87 0.38 -9.09
CA ASP A 9 14.81 0.05 -10.04
C ASP A 9 13.45 0.02 -9.33
N PHE A 10 13.40 -0.46 -8.09
CA PHE A 10 12.23 -0.33 -7.21
C PHE A 10 11.74 1.12 -7.09
N PHE A 11 12.65 2.07 -6.81
CA PHE A 11 12.28 3.49 -6.68
C PHE A 11 11.95 4.16 -8.01
N ARG A 12 12.55 3.70 -9.12
CA ARG A 12 12.21 4.18 -10.46
C ARG A 12 10.78 3.82 -10.85
N GLU A 13 10.31 2.61 -10.53
CA GLU A 13 8.92 2.22 -10.77
C GLU A 13 7.95 3.10 -9.97
N ARG A 14 8.25 3.34 -8.69
CA ARG A 14 7.46 4.23 -7.81
C ARG A 14 7.38 5.66 -8.35
N SER A 15 8.45 6.17 -8.97
CA SER A 15 8.45 7.51 -9.60
C SER A 15 7.46 7.63 -10.78
N GLY A 16 7.07 6.51 -11.39
CA GLY A 16 6.06 6.46 -12.45
C GLY A 16 4.61 6.52 -11.95
N GLU A 17 4.37 6.44 -10.65
CA GLU A 17 3.02 6.31 -10.07
C GLU A 17 2.25 7.63 -9.99
N ILE A 18 2.83 8.77 -10.38
CA ILE A 18 2.17 10.09 -10.32
C ILE A 18 0.79 10.06 -10.99
N ARG A 19 0.64 9.39 -12.14
CA ARG A 19 -0.65 9.27 -12.84
C ARG A 19 -1.67 8.49 -12.01
N ILE A 20 -1.25 7.38 -11.39
CA ILE A 20 -2.10 6.55 -10.53
C ILE A 20 -2.54 7.34 -9.30
N ALA A 21 -1.58 7.99 -8.63
CA ALA A 21 -1.84 8.85 -7.48
C ALA A 21 -2.83 9.97 -7.84
N LYS A 22 -2.65 10.64 -8.99
CA LYS A 22 -3.54 11.71 -9.45
C LYS A 22 -4.97 11.23 -9.71
N GLU A 23 -5.14 10.04 -10.29
CA GLU A 23 -6.47 9.45 -10.53
C GLU A 23 -7.18 9.16 -9.20
N ILE A 24 -6.50 8.48 -8.28
CA ILE A 24 -7.05 8.12 -6.97
C ILE A 24 -7.33 9.37 -6.13
N LEU A 25 -6.37 10.29 -6.04
CA LEU A 25 -6.56 11.57 -5.34
C LEU A 25 -7.67 12.39 -5.97
N GLY A 26 -7.90 12.27 -7.28
CA GLY A 26 -9.05 12.87 -7.97
C GLY A 26 -10.37 12.47 -7.31
N HIS A 27 -10.57 11.16 -7.08
CA HIS A 27 -11.75 10.66 -6.38
C HIS A 27 -11.82 11.10 -4.91
N VAL A 28 -10.69 11.17 -4.20
CA VAL A 28 -10.65 11.69 -2.83
C VAL A 28 -11.05 13.17 -2.80
N PHE A 29 -10.55 13.96 -3.76
CA PHE A 29 -10.71 15.40 -3.79
C PHE A 29 -12.11 15.87 -4.21
N GLU A 30 -12.94 14.94 -4.70
CA GLU A 30 -14.38 15.17 -4.88
C GLU A 30 -15.13 15.30 -3.55
N TYR A 31 -14.64 14.68 -2.47
CA TYR A 31 -15.23 14.80 -1.12
C TYR A 31 -14.69 16.02 -0.37
N PHE A 32 -13.38 16.27 -0.45
CA PHE A 32 -12.75 17.41 0.20
C PHE A 32 -11.41 17.76 -0.43
N LYS A 33 -11.04 19.04 -0.43
CA LYS A 33 -9.76 19.50 -0.99
C LYS A 33 -8.80 19.85 0.16
N PRO A 34 -7.82 19.00 0.50
CA PRO A 34 -6.87 19.31 1.57
C PRO A 34 -5.97 20.48 1.17
N GLU A 35 -5.66 21.37 2.11
CA GLU A 35 -4.61 22.40 1.91
C GLU A 35 -3.23 21.83 2.26
N SER A 36 -3.20 20.79 3.09
CA SER A 36 -2.00 20.14 3.58
C SER A 36 -2.11 18.59 3.55
N VAL A 37 -1.07 17.93 3.02
CA VAL A 37 -0.97 16.46 2.93
C VAL A 37 0.32 15.96 3.54
N VAL A 38 0.25 14.88 4.31
CA VAL A 38 1.43 14.12 4.75
C VAL A 38 1.41 12.69 4.23
N ASP A 39 2.55 12.13 3.88
CA ASP A 39 2.67 10.78 3.31
C ASP A 39 3.70 9.94 4.06
N LEU A 40 3.26 8.86 4.69
CA LEU A 40 4.08 7.95 5.50
C LEU A 40 4.51 6.75 4.65
N GLY A 41 5.82 6.63 4.43
CA GLY A 41 6.38 5.72 3.43
C GLY A 41 6.27 6.30 2.02
N THR A 42 6.67 7.57 1.86
CA THR A 42 6.43 8.34 0.63
C THR A 42 7.22 7.84 -0.59
N ALA A 43 8.19 6.94 -0.39
CA ALA A 43 9.15 6.49 -1.38
C ALA A 43 9.76 7.70 -2.11
N THR A 44 9.59 7.79 -3.43
CA THR A 44 10.10 8.92 -4.23
C THR A 44 9.24 10.19 -4.14
N GLY A 45 8.11 10.20 -3.42
CA GLY A 45 7.24 11.36 -3.27
C GLY A 45 6.19 11.52 -4.38
N SER A 46 5.86 10.45 -5.11
CA SER A 46 4.95 10.49 -6.26
C SER A 46 3.54 10.95 -5.89
N TRP A 47 3.01 10.50 -4.76
CA TRP A 47 1.71 10.92 -4.24
C TRP A 47 1.68 12.39 -3.83
N LEU A 48 2.74 12.86 -3.18
CA LEU A 48 2.88 14.26 -2.78
C LEU A 48 3.05 15.19 -3.99
N LEU A 49 3.83 14.79 -5.00
CA LEU A 49 3.94 15.56 -6.24
C LEU A 49 2.59 15.63 -6.96
N ALA A 50 1.84 14.53 -7.03
CA ALA A 50 0.49 14.52 -7.59
C ALA A 50 -0.44 15.48 -6.82
N ALA A 51 -0.42 15.45 -5.49
CA ALA A 51 -1.19 16.36 -4.63
C ALA A 51 -0.83 17.84 -4.90
N LYS A 52 0.45 18.19 -5.00
CA LYS A 52 0.91 19.54 -5.37
C LYS A 52 0.38 19.97 -6.74
N GLN A 53 0.44 19.09 -7.74
CA GLN A 53 -0.10 19.35 -9.08
C GLN A 53 -1.62 19.53 -9.10
N MET A 54 -2.31 19.08 -8.04
CA MET A 54 -3.75 19.25 -7.83
C MET A 54 -4.08 20.45 -6.93
N GLY A 55 -3.08 21.23 -6.51
CA GLY A 55 -3.26 22.49 -5.79
C GLY A 55 -3.03 22.42 -4.28
N VAL A 56 -2.55 21.31 -3.72
CA VAL A 56 -2.19 21.22 -2.29
C VAL A 56 -0.99 22.12 -2.00
N ALA A 57 -1.11 23.00 -1.02
CA ALA A 57 -0.13 24.05 -0.72
C ALA A 57 1.05 23.55 0.13
N ARG A 58 0.77 22.65 1.08
CA ARG A 58 1.79 22.10 1.99
C ARG A 58 1.84 20.59 1.85
N VAL A 59 3.03 20.06 1.58
CA VAL A 59 3.25 18.60 1.61
C VAL A 59 4.49 18.24 2.42
N ASN A 60 4.42 17.12 3.11
CA ASN A 60 5.58 16.50 3.73
C ASN A 60 5.53 14.98 3.59
N GLY A 61 6.65 14.36 3.25
CA GLY A 61 6.77 12.91 3.14
C GLY A 61 7.79 12.37 4.12
N ILE A 62 7.54 11.21 4.69
CA ILE A 62 8.48 10.50 5.56
C ILE A 62 8.88 9.20 4.87
N ASP A 63 10.18 8.98 4.73
CA ASP A 63 10.76 7.69 4.34
C ASP A 63 12.21 7.59 4.80
N GLY A 64 12.85 6.44 4.61
CA GLY A 64 14.19 6.17 5.10
C GLY A 64 15.32 6.67 4.19
N PRO A 65 16.57 6.57 4.67
CA PRO A 65 17.77 6.99 3.92
C PRO A 65 18.06 6.11 2.70
N TRP A 66 17.35 5.00 2.51
CA TRP A 66 17.46 4.12 1.36
C TRP A 66 16.86 4.71 0.08
N VAL A 67 16.01 5.74 0.16
CA VAL A 67 15.48 6.43 -1.02
C VAL A 67 16.55 7.35 -1.61
N PRO A 68 17.03 7.11 -2.85
CA PRO A 68 18.07 7.94 -3.46
C PRO A 68 17.60 9.37 -3.68
N ALA A 69 18.39 10.35 -3.27
CA ALA A 69 18.01 11.77 -3.31
C ALA A 69 17.70 12.25 -4.74
N GLU A 70 18.46 11.77 -5.71
CA GLU A 70 18.32 12.07 -7.13
C GLU A 70 17.05 11.51 -7.78
N GLN A 71 16.35 10.59 -7.10
CA GLN A 71 15.08 10.02 -7.56
C GLN A 71 13.87 10.65 -6.86
N ARG A 72 14.09 11.51 -5.86
CA ARG A 72 12.99 12.18 -5.14
C ARG A 72 12.32 13.21 -6.04
N LEU A 73 10.99 13.23 -6.00
CA LEU A 73 10.11 14.08 -6.80
C LEU A 73 9.60 15.31 -6.03
N ILE A 74 9.91 15.37 -4.73
CA ILE A 74 9.64 16.49 -3.84
C ILE A 74 10.95 17.15 -3.42
N SER A 75 10.88 18.37 -2.93
CA SER A 75 12.07 19.09 -2.48
C SER A 75 12.67 18.48 -1.21
N GLU A 76 13.96 18.74 -0.95
CA GLU A 76 14.62 18.27 0.27
C GLU A 76 13.94 18.75 1.55
N ALA A 77 13.33 19.94 1.55
CA ALA A 77 12.59 20.46 2.70
C ALA A 77 11.24 19.76 2.93
N GLU A 78 10.72 19.07 1.92
CA GLU A 78 9.45 18.33 1.97
C GLU A 78 9.68 16.85 2.32
N PHE A 79 10.91 16.35 2.21
CA PHE A 79 11.28 14.96 2.50
C PHE A 79 11.96 14.85 3.87
N VAL A 80 11.31 14.15 4.81
CA VAL A 80 11.81 13.94 6.16
C VAL A 80 12.32 12.51 6.29
N LEU A 81 13.55 12.38 6.77
CA LEU A 81 14.11 11.06 7.08
C LEU A 81 13.46 10.50 8.34
N GLY A 82 12.90 9.29 8.25
CA GLY A 82 12.32 8.57 9.37
C GLY A 82 12.45 7.06 9.21
N ASP A 83 12.75 6.36 10.30
CA ASP A 83 12.70 4.90 10.35
C ASP A 83 11.37 4.47 10.96
N LEU A 84 10.55 3.82 10.14
CA LEU A 84 9.23 3.36 10.55
C LEU A 84 9.30 2.23 11.58
N GLU A 85 10.42 1.51 11.68
CA GLU A 85 10.63 0.45 12.68
C GLU A 85 10.92 0.99 14.09
N ASP A 86 11.30 2.27 14.22
CA ASP A 86 11.65 2.90 15.49
C ASP A 86 10.67 4.04 15.82
N SER A 87 11.04 5.28 15.49
CA SER A 87 10.30 6.48 15.81
C SER A 87 9.98 7.30 14.55
N ILE A 88 8.71 7.64 14.40
CA ILE A 88 8.20 8.45 13.28
C ILE A 88 8.19 9.92 13.74
N PRO A 89 8.93 10.83 13.06
CA PRO A 89 8.96 12.25 13.41
C PRO A 89 7.56 12.88 13.45
N ASP A 90 7.33 13.77 14.41
CA ASP A 90 6.11 14.57 14.46
C ASP A 90 6.24 15.79 13.53
N LEU A 91 5.39 15.87 12.52
CA LEU A 91 5.34 16.95 11.54
C LEU A 91 4.14 17.90 11.76
N GLY A 92 3.44 17.72 12.88
CA GLY A 92 2.22 18.44 13.21
C GLY A 92 1.00 17.88 12.47
N ARG A 93 -0.06 18.70 12.44
CA ARG A 93 -1.35 18.35 11.82
C ARG A 93 -1.37 18.69 10.32
N PHE A 94 -2.09 17.86 9.59
CA PHE A 94 -2.41 17.97 8.17
C PHE A 94 -3.91 17.70 7.96
N ASP A 95 -4.43 18.02 6.78
CA ASP A 95 -5.83 17.76 6.43
C ASP A 95 -6.04 16.33 5.94
N LEU A 96 -5.02 15.75 5.30
CA LEU A 96 -5.01 14.37 4.81
C LEU A 96 -3.65 13.71 5.11
N ALA A 97 -3.68 12.49 5.64
CA ALA A 97 -2.53 11.60 5.66
C ALA A 97 -2.67 10.52 4.59
N ILE A 98 -1.56 10.11 3.99
CA ILE A 98 -1.47 9.03 3.00
C ILE A 98 -0.55 7.96 3.59
N CYS A 99 -0.93 6.70 3.42
CA CYS A 99 -0.08 5.54 3.69
C CYS A 99 -0.56 4.39 2.81
N THR A 100 0.14 4.14 1.70
CA THR A 100 -0.31 3.17 0.69
C THR A 100 0.80 2.18 0.34
N GLU A 101 0.55 0.89 0.58
CA GLU A 101 1.49 -0.22 0.35
C GLU A 101 2.82 -0.01 1.12
N VAL A 102 2.70 0.19 2.44
CA VAL A 102 3.84 0.48 3.34
C VAL A 102 3.82 -0.44 4.56
N LEU A 103 2.68 -0.57 5.25
CA LEU A 103 2.63 -1.25 6.55
C LEU A 103 2.92 -2.75 6.49
N GLU A 104 2.80 -3.37 5.33
CA GLU A 104 3.17 -4.78 5.08
C GLU A 104 4.68 -5.02 5.08
N HIS A 105 5.50 -3.96 4.97
CA HIS A 105 6.96 -4.06 4.91
C HIS A 105 7.64 -3.94 6.28
N ILE A 106 6.90 -3.53 7.32
CA ILE A 106 7.42 -3.26 8.66
C ILE A 106 6.85 -4.23 9.68
N SER A 107 7.49 -4.35 10.84
CA SER A 107 7.05 -5.25 11.91
C SER A 107 5.64 -4.91 12.43
N ALA A 108 4.92 -5.92 12.93
CA ALA A 108 3.59 -5.71 13.49
C ALA A 108 3.57 -4.61 14.60
N PRO A 109 4.51 -4.57 15.57
CA PRO A 109 4.56 -3.48 16.54
C PRO A 109 4.80 -2.10 15.93
N ALA A 110 5.62 -2.02 14.86
CA ALA A 110 5.84 -0.76 14.14
C ALA A 110 4.57 -0.31 13.40
N SER A 111 3.82 -1.24 12.79
CA SER A 111 2.56 -0.92 12.10
C SER A 111 1.49 -0.34 13.04
N VAL A 112 1.43 -0.79 14.30
CA VAL A 112 0.53 -0.20 15.31
C VAL A 112 0.90 1.26 15.59
N ARG A 113 2.20 1.55 15.81
CA ARG A 113 2.67 2.93 16.00
C ARG A 113 2.48 3.80 14.77
N ALA A 114 2.61 3.24 13.58
CA ALA A 114 2.32 3.93 12.33
C ALA A 114 0.85 4.33 12.22
N VAL A 115 -0.10 3.44 12.57
CA VAL A 115 -1.53 3.76 12.59
C VAL A 115 -1.85 4.85 13.62
N GLU A 116 -1.30 4.76 14.83
CA GLU A 116 -1.42 5.81 15.85
C GLU A 116 -0.90 7.17 15.33
N TRP A 117 0.25 7.15 14.67
CA TRP A 117 0.83 8.35 14.07
C TRP A 117 -0.06 8.92 12.97
N LEU A 118 -0.58 8.10 12.06
CA LEU A 118 -1.48 8.53 10.97
C LEU A 118 -2.72 9.23 11.53
N CYS A 119 -3.37 8.62 12.52
CA CYS A 119 -4.57 9.15 13.17
C CYS A 119 -4.29 10.43 13.96
N ARG A 120 -3.07 10.60 14.49
CA ARG A 120 -2.65 11.85 15.13
C ARG A 120 -2.33 12.94 14.12
N SER A 121 -1.86 12.58 12.92
CA SER A 121 -1.38 13.51 11.91
C SER A 121 -2.51 14.16 11.12
N ALA A 122 -3.59 13.45 10.80
CA ALA A 122 -4.69 14.00 10.02
C ALA A 122 -6.03 13.34 10.35
N PRO A 123 -7.14 14.10 10.33
CA PRO A 123 -8.49 13.57 10.60
C PRO A 123 -9.02 12.63 9.51
N VAL A 124 -8.35 12.58 8.35
CA VAL A 124 -8.65 11.69 7.23
C VAL A 124 -7.35 11.04 6.76
N VAL A 125 -7.40 9.73 6.50
CA VAL A 125 -6.28 8.93 6.04
C VAL A 125 -6.69 8.17 4.77
N LEU A 126 -5.94 8.35 3.69
CA LEU A 126 -5.97 7.47 2.52
C LEU A 126 -5.03 6.29 2.80
N PHE A 127 -5.61 5.11 2.98
CA PHE A 127 -4.89 3.95 3.48
C PHE A 127 -4.93 2.78 2.50
N SER A 128 -3.80 2.09 2.32
CA SER A 128 -3.75 0.75 1.71
C SER A 128 -2.58 -0.06 2.26
N ALA A 129 -2.75 -1.38 2.34
CA ALA A 129 -1.70 -2.33 2.65
C ALA A 129 -2.03 -3.71 2.07
N ALA A 130 -1.00 -4.47 1.72
CA ALA A 130 -1.14 -5.80 1.14
C ALA A 130 -1.90 -6.80 2.04
N ILE A 131 -2.83 -7.53 1.44
CA ILE A 131 -3.55 -8.64 2.09
C ILE A 131 -2.70 -9.91 2.14
N PRO A 132 -3.06 -10.91 2.98
CA PRO A 132 -2.31 -12.16 3.05
C PRO A 132 -2.21 -12.86 1.70
N SER A 133 -0.99 -13.31 1.38
CA SER A 133 -0.63 -13.94 0.11
C SER A 133 -0.77 -13.02 -1.11
N GLN A 134 -0.91 -11.69 -0.96
CA GLN A 134 -0.78 -10.76 -2.09
C GLN A 134 0.63 -10.82 -2.68
N GLY A 135 1.63 -11.02 -1.84
CA GLY A 135 3.04 -11.04 -2.19
C GLY A 135 3.55 -9.67 -2.62
N GLY A 136 4.86 -9.61 -2.86
CA GLY A 136 5.58 -8.38 -3.18
C GLY A 136 6.97 -8.44 -2.55
N THR A 137 7.75 -7.37 -2.74
CA THR A 137 9.14 -7.33 -2.26
C THR A 137 9.15 -7.12 -0.74
N HIS A 138 9.65 -8.10 0.02
CA HIS A 138 9.83 -7.96 1.48
C HIS A 138 8.53 -7.68 2.25
N HIS A 139 7.45 -8.37 1.91
CA HIS A 139 6.23 -8.33 2.72
C HIS A 139 6.40 -9.26 3.92
N ILE A 140 6.41 -8.69 5.13
CA ILE A 140 6.58 -9.41 6.39
C ILE A 140 5.35 -9.31 7.31
N ASN A 141 4.41 -8.42 6.98
CA ASN A 141 3.27 -8.07 7.81
C ASN A 141 1.99 -7.87 6.99
N GLU A 142 1.74 -8.75 6.01
CA GLU A 142 0.48 -8.74 5.26
C GLU A 142 -0.70 -9.05 6.18
N ALA A 143 -1.77 -8.25 6.08
CA ALA A 143 -2.98 -8.47 6.88
C ALA A 143 -4.24 -8.01 6.15
N TRP A 144 -5.38 -8.57 6.55
CA TRP A 144 -6.68 -8.26 5.94
C TRP A 144 -7.07 -6.80 6.15
N GLN A 145 -7.88 -6.24 5.24
CA GLN A 145 -8.37 -4.87 5.36
C GLN A 145 -9.10 -4.64 6.69
N SER A 146 -9.86 -5.63 7.16
CA SER A 146 -10.54 -5.61 8.46
C SER A 146 -9.57 -5.60 9.65
N HIS A 147 -8.40 -6.22 9.54
CA HIS A 147 -7.36 -6.16 10.56
C HIS A 147 -6.83 -4.73 10.70
N TRP A 148 -6.47 -4.10 9.58
CA TRP A 148 -6.02 -2.71 9.58
C TRP A 148 -7.10 -1.77 10.11
N SER A 149 -8.33 -1.93 9.63
CA SER A 149 -9.47 -1.15 10.11
C SER A 149 -9.69 -1.28 11.62
N ALA A 150 -9.44 -2.46 12.21
CA ALA A 150 -9.54 -2.64 13.66
C ALA A 150 -8.48 -1.84 14.44
N LEU A 151 -7.29 -1.61 13.88
CA LEU A 151 -6.28 -0.74 14.48
C LEU A 151 -6.70 0.73 14.43
N PHE A 152 -7.21 1.19 13.28
CA PHE A 152 -7.77 2.56 13.14
C PHE A 152 -8.95 2.79 14.08
N LYS A 153 -9.84 1.81 14.24
CA LYS A 153 -10.99 1.90 15.15
C LYS A 153 -10.58 2.10 16.62
N GLN A 154 -9.44 1.55 17.04
CA GLN A 154 -8.89 1.81 18.38
C GLN A 154 -8.48 3.28 18.56
N GLN A 155 -8.23 4.01 17.47
CA GLN A 155 -7.90 5.43 17.45
C GLN A 155 -9.13 6.33 17.20
N GLY A 156 -10.34 5.75 17.13
CA GLY A 156 -11.58 6.49 16.86
C GLY A 156 -11.84 6.77 15.37
N TYR A 157 -11.23 5.99 14.47
CA TYR A 157 -11.42 6.11 13.02
C TYR A 157 -12.26 4.95 12.48
N GLU A 158 -13.16 5.25 11.54
CA GLU A 158 -13.97 4.24 10.86
C GLU A 158 -13.59 4.14 9.37
N PRO A 159 -13.78 2.95 8.74
CA PRO A 159 -13.46 2.73 7.33
C PRO A 159 -14.60 3.18 6.41
N PHE A 160 -14.25 3.83 5.30
CA PHE A 160 -15.16 4.26 4.25
C PHE A 160 -14.64 3.77 2.90
N ASP A 161 -15.43 2.92 2.23
CA ASP A 161 -15.07 2.34 0.94
C ASP A 161 -15.56 3.19 -0.23
N LEU A 162 -15.02 4.41 -0.31
CA LEU A 162 -15.47 5.43 -1.27
C LEU A 162 -14.79 5.31 -2.64
N ILE A 163 -13.65 4.62 -2.68
CA ILE A 163 -12.75 4.61 -3.83
C ILE A 163 -12.84 3.30 -4.60
N ARG A 164 -12.75 2.14 -3.93
CA ARG A 164 -12.71 0.83 -4.62
C ARG A 164 -13.91 0.62 -5.54
N PRO A 165 -15.17 0.93 -5.18
CA PRO A 165 -16.31 0.78 -6.08
C PRO A 165 -16.18 1.55 -7.40
N ARG A 166 -15.42 2.66 -7.40
CA ARG A 166 -15.21 3.51 -8.57
C ARG A 166 -14.10 2.98 -9.48
N ILE A 167 -13.06 2.40 -8.89
CA ILE A 167 -11.85 1.98 -9.62
C ILE A 167 -11.76 0.47 -9.84
N TRP A 168 -12.65 -0.35 -9.25
CA TRP A 168 -12.54 -1.82 -9.25
C TRP A 168 -12.28 -2.43 -10.63
N SER A 169 -13.02 -1.95 -11.64
CA SER A 169 -12.93 -2.47 -13.01
C SER A 169 -11.93 -1.72 -13.91
N ASP A 170 -11.26 -0.70 -13.39
CA ASP A 170 -10.30 0.08 -14.17
C ASP A 170 -8.95 -0.63 -14.26
N SER A 171 -8.76 -1.40 -15.32
CA SER A 171 -7.50 -2.11 -15.58
C SER A 171 -6.31 -1.20 -15.86
N SER A 172 -6.49 0.12 -15.98
CA SER A 172 -5.38 1.07 -16.07
C SER A 172 -4.68 1.30 -14.72
N LEU A 173 -5.34 0.92 -13.62
CA LEU A 173 -4.80 0.99 -12.27
C LEU A 173 -4.34 -0.39 -11.79
N PRO A 174 -3.22 -0.47 -11.05
CA PRO A 174 -2.78 -1.72 -10.46
C PRO A 174 -3.84 -2.35 -9.55
N PHE A 175 -3.95 -3.70 -9.58
CA PHE A 175 -5.00 -4.39 -8.83
C PHE A 175 -4.89 -4.17 -7.31
N TRP A 176 -3.67 -3.98 -6.79
CA TRP A 176 -3.45 -3.80 -5.35
C TRP A 176 -4.11 -2.51 -4.85
N TYR A 177 -3.97 -1.40 -5.56
CA TYR A 177 -4.71 -0.16 -5.21
C TYR A 177 -6.23 -0.32 -5.34
N ARG A 178 -6.70 -1.00 -6.39
CA ARG A 178 -8.14 -1.29 -6.58
C ARG A 178 -8.74 -2.15 -5.47
N GLN A 179 -7.91 -2.97 -4.81
CA GLN A 179 -8.30 -3.90 -3.76
C GLN A 179 -8.15 -3.33 -2.34
N ASN A 180 -7.06 -2.62 -2.09
CA ASN A 180 -6.59 -2.34 -0.73
C ASN A 180 -6.98 -0.95 -0.24
N ILE A 181 -7.27 -0.01 -1.14
CA ILE A 181 -7.52 1.38 -0.77
C ILE A 181 -8.81 1.52 0.05
N LEU A 182 -8.71 2.23 1.15
CA LEU A 182 -9.83 2.68 1.97
C LEU A 182 -9.57 4.13 2.42
N ILE A 183 -10.66 4.85 2.72
CA ILE A 183 -10.57 6.09 3.49
C ILE A 183 -10.84 5.74 4.95
N MET A 184 -9.96 6.15 5.85
CA MET A 184 -10.19 6.10 7.29
C MET A 184 -10.43 7.52 7.77
N ALA A 185 -11.49 7.76 8.54
CA ALA A 185 -11.77 9.09 9.07
C ALA A 185 -12.35 9.02 10.49
N ASP A 186 -12.06 10.03 11.30
CA ASP A 186 -12.76 10.23 12.57
C ASP A 186 -14.22 10.67 12.34
N ASP A 187 -15.08 10.48 13.34
CA ASP A 187 -16.52 10.78 13.23
C ASP A 187 -16.80 12.24 12.85
N GLN A 188 -16.01 13.19 13.38
CA GLN A 188 -16.22 14.62 13.11
C GLN A 188 -15.91 14.96 11.66
N ALA A 189 -14.83 14.39 11.13
CA ALA A 189 -14.44 14.54 9.74
C ALA A 189 -15.41 13.82 8.81
N ALA A 190 -15.83 12.60 9.16
CA ALA A 190 -16.80 11.84 8.38
C ALA A 190 -18.13 12.60 8.22
N ASP A 191 -18.66 13.15 9.32
CA ASP A 191 -19.87 13.97 9.32
C ASP A 191 -19.70 15.26 8.51
N ARG A 192 -18.60 15.99 8.75
CA ARG A 192 -18.30 17.25 8.06
C ARG A 192 -18.18 17.06 6.55
N LEU A 193 -17.60 15.94 6.11
CA LEU A 193 -17.37 15.63 4.71
C LEU A 193 -18.52 14.85 4.06
N GLY A 194 -19.52 14.43 4.83
CA GLY A 194 -20.67 13.68 4.32
C GLY A 194 -20.29 12.32 3.74
N LEU A 195 -19.35 11.59 4.38
CA LEU A 195 -18.84 10.31 3.87
C LEU A 195 -19.88 9.16 3.91
N GLY A 196 -21.01 9.39 4.57
CA GLY A 196 -22.07 8.38 4.73
C GLY A 196 -21.78 7.43 5.90
N SER A 197 -22.26 6.19 5.79
CA SER A 197 -22.03 5.18 6.83
C SER A 197 -20.71 4.44 6.60
N PRO A 198 -19.98 4.07 7.67
CA PRO A 198 -18.81 3.22 7.56
C PRO A 198 -19.10 1.91 6.80
N SER A 199 -18.12 1.47 6.01
CA SER A 199 -18.22 0.22 5.26
C SER A 199 -18.09 -0.98 6.18
N THR A 200 -18.95 -1.99 5.95
CA THR A 200 -18.91 -3.26 6.67
C THR A 200 -18.28 -4.38 5.84
N MET A 201 -18.15 -4.21 4.53
CA MET A 201 -17.55 -5.18 3.61
C MET A 201 -16.13 -4.73 3.24
N LEU A 202 -15.17 -5.05 4.11
CA LEU A 202 -13.78 -4.59 3.96
C LEU A 202 -12.93 -5.63 3.23
N ASP A 203 -12.99 -6.87 3.69
CA ASP A 203 -12.11 -7.94 3.20
C ASP A 203 -12.52 -8.35 1.80
N CYS A 204 -11.61 -8.14 0.85
CA CYS A 204 -11.85 -8.48 -0.54
C CYS A 204 -10.57 -8.97 -1.20
N VAL A 205 -10.74 -9.86 -2.17
CA VAL A 205 -9.68 -10.33 -3.08
C VAL A 205 -10.10 -9.97 -4.48
N HIS A 206 -9.28 -9.17 -5.16
CA HIS A 206 -9.52 -8.76 -6.52
C HIS A 206 -9.35 -9.96 -7.47
N PRO A 207 -10.20 -10.09 -8.52
CA PRO A 207 -10.11 -11.20 -9.48
C PRO A 207 -8.73 -11.40 -10.08
N ASP A 208 -8.01 -10.32 -10.39
CA ASP A 208 -6.65 -10.39 -10.96
C ASP A 208 -5.67 -11.11 -10.02
N LEU A 209 -5.69 -10.79 -8.71
CA LEU A 209 -4.85 -11.46 -7.71
C LEU A 209 -5.25 -12.94 -7.57
N TYR A 210 -6.55 -13.21 -7.47
CA TYR A 210 -7.07 -14.57 -7.36
C TYR A 210 -6.63 -15.44 -8.55
N LEU A 211 -6.81 -14.93 -9.77
CA LEU A 211 -6.46 -15.63 -11.00
C LEU A 211 -4.94 -15.80 -11.15
N ASP A 212 -4.13 -14.80 -10.76
CA ASP A 212 -2.67 -14.93 -10.74
C ASP A 212 -2.23 -16.07 -9.81
N ARG A 213 -2.78 -16.12 -8.60
CA ARG A 213 -2.48 -17.20 -7.64
C ARG A 213 -2.89 -18.57 -8.14
N LEU A 214 -4.05 -18.69 -8.79
CA LEU A 214 -4.44 -19.95 -9.43
C LEU A 214 -3.47 -20.37 -10.54
N ARG A 215 -3.05 -19.43 -11.41
CA ARG A 215 -2.07 -19.72 -12.48
C ARG A 215 -0.72 -20.17 -11.89
N MET A 216 -0.28 -19.54 -10.79
CA MET A 216 0.93 -19.93 -10.08
C MET A 216 0.83 -21.36 -9.54
N ILE A 217 -0.28 -21.70 -8.88
CA ILE A 217 -0.54 -23.04 -8.34
C ILE A 217 -0.56 -24.08 -9.46
N ASP A 218 -1.27 -23.81 -10.56
CA ASP A 218 -1.33 -24.72 -11.71
C ASP A 218 0.04 -24.91 -12.37
N GLY A 219 0.84 -23.85 -12.46
CA GLY A 219 2.23 -23.91 -12.92
C GLY A 219 3.10 -24.81 -12.04
N LEU A 220 2.97 -24.71 -10.72
CA LEU A 220 3.65 -25.59 -9.76
C LEU A 220 3.20 -27.04 -9.89
N ARG A 221 1.89 -27.29 -10.00
CA ARG A 221 1.32 -28.64 -10.20
C ARG A 221 1.84 -29.28 -11.49
N ARG A 222 1.86 -28.53 -12.59
CA ARG A 222 2.41 -29.00 -13.88
C ARG A 222 3.91 -29.33 -13.79
N ARG A 223 4.70 -28.49 -13.10
CA ARG A 223 6.13 -28.74 -12.88
C ARG A 223 6.37 -30.00 -12.04
N ALA A 224 5.63 -30.16 -10.93
CA ALA A 224 5.71 -31.34 -10.08
C ALA A 224 5.31 -32.62 -10.83
N PHE A 225 4.24 -32.57 -11.63
CA PHE A 225 3.84 -33.69 -12.49
C PHE A 225 4.92 -34.07 -13.51
N LYS A 226 5.48 -33.08 -14.23
CA LYS A 226 6.59 -33.31 -15.17
C LYS A 226 7.84 -33.89 -14.50
N ALA A 227 8.14 -33.48 -13.26
CA ALA A 227 9.27 -34.03 -12.50
C ALA A 227 9.01 -35.49 -12.09
N LYS A 228 7.81 -35.80 -11.58
CA LYS A 228 7.40 -37.18 -11.25
C LYS A 228 7.42 -38.09 -12.49
N PHE A 229 6.87 -37.63 -13.60
CA PHE A 229 6.87 -38.39 -14.87
C PHE A 229 8.29 -38.66 -15.38
N ARG A 230 9.19 -37.65 -15.37
CA ARG A 230 10.61 -37.85 -15.74
C ARG A 230 11.32 -38.84 -14.82
N SER A 231 11.04 -38.79 -13.52
CA SER A 231 11.59 -39.75 -12.54
C SER A 231 11.08 -41.18 -12.79
N PHE A 232 9.78 -41.33 -13.08
CA PHE A 232 9.17 -42.61 -13.44
C PHE A 232 9.77 -43.20 -14.72
N MET A 233 9.87 -42.40 -15.78
CA MET A 233 10.50 -42.83 -17.05
C MET A 233 11.96 -43.27 -16.85
N ARG A 234 12.74 -42.53 -16.04
CA ARG A 234 14.12 -42.92 -15.67
C ARG A 234 14.21 -44.27 -14.95
N ARG A 235 13.20 -44.63 -14.15
CA ARG A 235 13.14 -45.92 -13.45
C ARG A 235 12.82 -47.06 -14.43
N LEU A 236 11.93 -46.83 -15.39
CA LEU A 236 11.58 -47.82 -16.42
C LEU A 236 12.74 -48.09 -17.39
N THR A 237 13.54 -47.07 -17.72
CA THR A 237 14.69 -47.23 -18.63
C THR A 237 15.95 -47.80 -17.96
N ARG A 238 15.96 -47.94 -16.62
CA ARG A 238 17.01 -48.67 -15.90
C ARG A 238 16.60 -50.15 -15.86
N SER A 239 17.00 -50.92 -16.89
CA SER A 239 16.98 -52.38 -16.85
C SER A 239 17.78 -52.88 -15.63
N PRO A 240 17.36 -53.97 -14.95
CA PRO A 240 18.25 -54.69 -14.05
C PRO A 240 19.52 -55.06 -14.83
N ARG A 241 20.69 -54.71 -14.31
CA ARG A 241 21.93 -55.30 -14.80
C ARG A 241 21.94 -56.74 -14.28
N GLU A 242 21.90 -57.69 -15.21
CA GLU A 242 22.26 -59.10 -14.98
C GLU A 242 23.69 -59.21 -14.43
#